data_AF-A0A8H8MX70-F1
#
_entry.id   AF-A0A8H8MX70-F1
#
_cell.length_a   1.000
_cell.length_b   1.000
_cell.length_c   1.000
_cell.angle_alpha   90.00
_cell.angle_beta   90.00
_cell.angle_gamma   90.00
#
_symmetry.space_group_name_H-M   'P 1'
#
loop_
_entity.id
_entity.type
_entity.pdbx_description
1 polymer ?
#
loop_
_entity_poly.entity_id
_entity_poly.type
_entity_poly.pdbx_seq_one_letter_code
_entity_poly.pdbx_strand_id
1 'polypeptide(L)'
;MHSATYFITIVLSFFAAAPSVLAGKRGLAWSWANGSNLDPGKLASDQVTWMYNWETWRPTTTGGLNFIGTQSVLDSSSSPVAQLKTRAAQQGWNTVFSLNEPDLNGISPTTAANWYIKWINPLNITAATPAVSSNQNTGQGLDWTANFISACNGKCKFDYINLHWYGSTFAQFQTYVQNAHNRFPNNKLVISEFGLPSPTTQDQKLAFLKSAMSFLDSAKYVDLESYVSLNYSLHY
;
A
#
# COMPACT_ATOMS: atom_id res chain seq x y z
N MET A 1 3.66 -73.98 15.28
CA MET A 1 4.47 -72.75 15.09
C MET A 1 4.12 -72.18 13.73
N HIS A 2 3.28 -71.15 13.66
CA HIS A 2 2.96 -70.43 12.42
C HIS A 2 3.09 -68.93 12.74
N SER A 3 4.20 -68.32 12.33
CA SER A 3 4.42 -66.87 12.42
C SER A 3 3.63 -66.17 11.31
N ALA A 4 2.71 -65.28 11.68
CA ALA A 4 2.07 -64.36 10.76
C ALA A 4 2.88 -63.06 10.72
N THR A 5 3.47 -62.76 9.57
CA THR A 5 4.19 -61.52 9.29
C THR A 5 3.18 -60.44 8.91
N TYR A 6 3.06 -59.38 9.72
CA TYR A 6 2.23 -58.22 9.42
C TYR A 6 3.01 -57.22 8.57
N PHE A 7 2.55 -56.97 7.33
CA PHE A 7 3.05 -55.86 6.51
C PHE A 7 2.33 -54.57 6.92
N ILE A 8 3.07 -53.60 7.46
CA ILE A 8 2.59 -52.24 7.71
C ILE A 8 2.73 -51.46 6.41
N THR A 9 1.61 -51.13 5.77
CA THR A 9 1.58 -50.21 4.63
C THR A 9 1.65 -48.78 5.14
N ILE A 10 2.81 -48.13 4.98
CA ILE A 10 2.95 -46.70 5.25
C ILE A 10 2.34 -45.94 4.07
N VAL A 11 1.17 -45.32 4.27
CA VAL A 11 0.59 -44.38 3.31
C VAL A 11 1.32 -43.05 3.47
N LEU A 12 2.26 -42.75 2.57
CA LEU A 12 2.81 -41.40 2.43
C LEU A 12 1.72 -40.51 1.81
N SER A 13 1.05 -39.72 2.64
CA SER A 13 0.19 -38.64 2.19
C SER A 13 1.04 -37.52 1.59
N PHE A 14 1.13 -37.47 0.27
CA PHE A 14 1.59 -36.29 -0.45
C PHE A 14 0.55 -35.18 -0.26
N PHE A 15 0.79 -34.26 0.68
CA PHE A 15 0.15 -32.95 0.62
C PHE A 15 0.74 -32.21 -0.58
N ALA A 16 0.07 -32.30 -1.73
CA ALA A 16 0.27 -31.34 -2.80
C ALA A 16 -0.12 -29.97 -2.21
N ALA A 17 0.87 -29.11 -1.96
CA ALA A 17 0.59 -27.71 -1.68
C ALA A 17 -0.23 -27.18 -2.86
N ALA A 18 -1.50 -26.87 -2.62
CA ALA A 18 -2.28 -26.12 -3.60
C ALA A 18 -1.44 -24.88 -3.96
N PRO A 19 -1.31 -24.53 -5.25
CA PRO A 19 -0.72 -23.25 -5.59
C PRO A 19 -1.49 -22.20 -4.79
N SER A 20 -0.77 -21.48 -3.93
CA SER A 20 -1.34 -20.32 -3.26
C SER A 20 -1.88 -19.45 -4.38
N VAL A 21 -3.21 -19.38 -4.52
CA VAL A 21 -3.84 -18.30 -5.26
C VAL A 21 -3.26 -17.05 -4.61
N LEU A 22 -2.31 -16.39 -5.29
CA LEU A 22 -1.76 -15.14 -4.79
C LEU A 22 -2.98 -14.24 -4.61
N ALA A 23 -3.30 -13.91 -3.36
CA ALA A 23 -4.32 -12.91 -3.08
C ALA A 23 -4.00 -11.67 -3.91
N GLY A 24 -5.00 -11.12 -4.59
CA GLY A 24 -4.81 -9.97 -5.46
C GLY A 24 -4.20 -8.79 -4.71
N LYS A 25 -3.05 -8.29 -5.18
CA LYS A 25 -2.33 -7.16 -4.57
C LYS A 25 -2.87 -5.80 -5.01
N ARG A 26 -3.66 -5.77 -6.08
CA ARG A 26 -4.03 -4.52 -6.76
C ARG A 26 -5.16 -3.83 -6.02
N GLY A 27 -5.06 -2.51 -5.96
CA GLY A 27 -6.10 -1.64 -5.42
C GLY A 27 -6.38 -0.43 -6.29
N LEU A 28 -7.46 0.27 -5.92
CA LEU A 28 -7.90 1.47 -6.59
C LEU A 28 -7.56 2.72 -5.75
N ALA A 29 -6.72 3.60 -6.30
CA ALA A 29 -6.60 4.99 -5.87
C ALA A 29 -7.83 5.77 -6.37
N TRP A 30 -8.87 5.84 -5.54
CA TRP A 30 -10.19 6.33 -5.90
C TRP A 30 -10.41 7.78 -5.49
N SER A 31 -10.21 8.70 -6.43
CA SER A 31 -10.35 10.14 -6.16
C SER A 31 -11.78 10.52 -5.80
N TRP A 32 -11.93 11.48 -4.87
CA TRP A 32 -13.21 12.14 -4.57
C TRP A 32 -13.79 12.88 -5.79
N ALA A 33 -12.95 13.21 -6.77
CA ALA A 33 -13.35 13.83 -8.02
C ALA A 33 -13.78 12.83 -9.10
N ASN A 34 -13.73 11.52 -8.81
CA ASN A 34 -14.36 10.54 -9.67
C ASN A 34 -15.87 10.83 -9.71
N GLY A 35 -16.36 11.24 -10.89
CA GLY A 35 -17.77 11.50 -11.09
C GLY A 35 -18.62 10.24 -10.85
N SER A 36 -19.92 10.44 -10.66
CA SER A 36 -20.90 9.36 -10.41
C SER A 36 -20.98 8.29 -11.52
N ASN A 37 -20.35 8.52 -12.67
CA ASN A 37 -20.33 7.60 -13.81
C ASN A 37 -19.31 6.47 -13.68
N LEU A 38 -18.37 6.55 -12.73
CA LEU A 38 -17.40 5.51 -12.45
C LEU A 38 -17.89 4.64 -11.28
N ASP A 39 -17.94 3.33 -11.51
CA ASP A 39 -18.36 2.34 -10.52
C ASP A 39 -17.16 1.44 -10.15
N PRO A 40 -16.64 1.51 -8.91
CA PRO A 40 -15.51 0.69 -8.50
C PRO A 40 -15.83 -0.81 -8.55
N GLY A 41 -17.10 -1.21 -8.47
CA GLY A 41 -17.52 -2.60 -8.59
C GLY A 41 -17.26 -3.20 -9.98
N LYS A 42 -17.19 -2.36 -11.03
CA LYS A 42 -16.82 -2.81 -12.38
C LYS A 42 -15.32 -3.07 -12.54
N LEU A 43 -14.51 -2.59 -11.59
CA LEU A 43 -13.06 -2.75 -11.58
C LEU A 43 -12.61 -3.82 -10.55
N ALA A 44 -13.50 -4.25 -9.66
CA ALA A 44 -13.25 -5.30 -8.69
C ALA A 44 -13.06 -6.67 -9.37
N SER A 45 -12.15 -7.48 -8.83
CA SER A 45 -11.87 -8.85 -9.27
C SER A 45 -11.05 -9.59 -8.23
N ASP A 46 -10.74 -10.87 -8.45
CA ASP A 46 -9.82 -11.61 -7.57
C ASP A 46 -8.41 -10.98 -7.49
N GLN A 47 -8.05 -10.14 -8.48
CA GLN A 47 -6.79 -9.42 -8.53
C GLN A 47 -6.88 -8.01 -7.91
N VAL A 48 -8.05 -7.38 -7.96
CA VAL A 48 -8.31 -6.02 -7.46
C VAL A 48 -9.21 -6.10 -6.23
N THR A 49 -8.62 -5.97 -5.05
CA THR A 49 -9.24 -6.40 -3.79
C THR A 49 -9.45 -5.26 -2.78
N TRP A 50 -8.82 -4.11 -3.00
CA TRP A 50 -8.89 -2.98 -2.08
C TRP A 50 -8.99 -1.62 -2.80
N MET A 51 -9.34 -0.59 -2.05
CA MET A 51 -9.36 0.80 -2.53
C MET A 51 -9.08 1.78 -1.40
N TYR A 52 -8.63 2.97 -1.75
CA TYR A 52 -8.49 4.11 -0.82
C TYR A 52 -8.78 5.41 -1.58
N ASN A 53 -8.99 6.52 -0.85
CA ASN A 53 -9.37 7.82 -1.44
C ASN A 53 -8.64 9.00 -0.79
N TRP A 54 -7.45 8.78 -0.23
CA TRP A 54 -6.67 9.76 0.54
C TRP A 54 -7.36 10.32 1.80
N GLU A 55 -8.51 9.77 2.18
CA GLU A 55 -9.37 10.31 3.21
C GLU A 55 -9.80 9.23 4.21
N THR A 56 -10.31 9.67 5.34
CA THR A 56 -10.86 8.82 6.40
C THR A 56 -12.36 8.59 6.25
N TRP A 57 -13.02 9.19 5.26
CA TRP A 57 -14.41 8.88 4.96
C TRP A 57 -14.49 7.82 3.85
N ARG A 58 -15.37 6.84 4.03
CA ARG A 58 -15.59 5.77 3.06
C ARG A 58 -16.47 6.27 1.90
N PRO A 59 -16.09 6.04 0.63
CA PRO A 59 -16.98 6.27 -0.51
C PRO A 59 -18.29 5.49 -0.38
N THR A 60 -19.41 6.09 -0.80
CA THR A 60 -20.75 5.46 -0.74
C THR A 60 -20.77 4.10 -1.43
N THR A 61 -20.10 3.99 -2.58
CA THR A 61 -19.95 2.75 -3.32
C THR A 61 -18.48 2.34 -3.30
N THR A 62 -18.22 1.11 -2.85
CA THR A 62 -16.88 0.50 -2.85
C THR A 62 -16.79 -0.73 -3.74
N GLY A 63 -17.90 -1.19 -4.32
CA GLY A 63 -17.90 -2.36 -5.19
C GLY A 63 -17.52 -3.67 -4.50
N GLY A 64 -17.61 -3.74 -3.18
CA GLY A 64 -17.16 -4.89 -2.38
C GLY A 64 -15.66 -4.89 -2.08
N LEU A 65 -14.91 -3.89 -2.54
CA LEU A 65 -13.49 -3.74 -2.24
C LEU A 65 -13.26 -3.38 -0.77
N ASN A 66 -12.18 -3.91 -0.20
CA ASN A 66 -11.72 -3.49 1.12
C ASN A 66 -11.32 -2.02 1.11
N PHE A 67 -11.95 -1.19 1.93
CA PHE A 67 -11.60 0.23 2.02
C PHE A 67 -10.48 0.45 3.04
N ILE A 68 -9.38 1.05 2.59
CA ILE A 68 -8.27 1.48 3.43
C ILE A 68 -8.46 2.96 3.75
N GLY A 69 -8.84 3.26 4.99
CA GLY A 69 -8.90 4.63 5.46
C GLY A 69 -7.51 5.29 5.46
N THR A 70 -7.45 6.56 5.07
CA THR A 70 -6.18 7.29 4.96
C THR A 70 -6.25 8.61 5.70
N GLN A 71 -5.37 8.81 6.68
CA GLN A 71 -5.17 10.10 7.32
C GLN A 71 -3.97 10.79 6.63
N SER A 72 -4.23 11.37 5.46
CA SER A 72 -3.22 11.91 4.53
C SER A 72 -2.51 13.17 5.05
N VAL A 73 -3.16 13.91 5.94
CA VAL A 73 -2.61 15.12 6.57
C VAL A 73 -2.75 15.04 8.09
N LEU A 74 -2.01 15.90 8.81
CA LEU A 74 -1.99 15.90 10.28
C LEU A 74 -3.39 16.10 10.88
N ASP A 75 -4.21 16.94 10.25
CA ASP A 75 -5.62 17.18 10.56
C ASP A 75 -6.30 17.92 9.38
N SER A 76 -7.58 17.67 9.13
CA SER A 76 -8.38 18.44 8.16
C SER A 76 -9.88 18.39 8.49
N SER A 77 -10.67 19.26 7.85
CA SER A 77 -12.14 19.20 7.99
C SER A 77 -12.76 17.94 7.37
N SER A 78 -12.21 17.46 6.24
CA SER A 78 -12.64 16.23 5.57
C SER A 78 -12.23 14.98 6.34
N SER A 79 -11.06 15.00 6.98
CA SER A 79 -10.49 13.94 7.81
C SER A 79 -9.98 14.44 9.16
N PRO A 80 -10.90 14.76 10.10
CA PRO A 80 -10.51 15.25 11.41
C PRO A 80 -9.80 14.14 12.18
N VAL A 81 -8.55 14.35 12.58
CA VAL A 81 -7.72 13.31 13.22
C VAL A 81 -8.31 12.85 14.55
N ALA A 82 -9.04 13.73 15.25
CA ALA A 82 -9.78 13.40 16.47
C ALA A 82 -10.90 12.37 16.22
N GLN A 83 -11.38 12.22 14.98
CA GLN A 83 -12.39 11.24 14.58
C GLN A 83 -11.78 9.97 13.98
N LEU A 84 -10.45 9.89 13.81
CA LEU A 84 -9.79 8.80 13.12
C LEU A 84 -10.15 7.42 13.69
N LYS A 85 -10.02 7.25 15.02
CA LYS A 85 -10.36 5.99 15.69
C LYS A 85 -11.84 5.65 15.59
N THR A 86 -12.72 6.65 15.70
CA THR A 86 -14.17 6.48 15.54
C THR A 86 -14.50 6.02 14.13
N ARG A 87 -13.92 6.65 13.10
CA ARG A 87 -14.12 6.31 11.69
C ARG A 87 -13.60 4.91 11.38
N ALA A 88 -12.41 4.55 11.87
CA ALA A 88 -11.86 3.21 11.71
C ALA A 88 -12.80 2.13 12.28
N ALA A 89 -13.31 2.33 13.50
CA ALA A 89 -14.22 1.40 14.14
C ALA A 89 -15.59 1.31 13.44
N GLN A 90 -16.19 2.45 13.09
CA GLN A 90 -17.50 2.51 12.43
C GLN A 90 -17.48 1.93 11.01
N GLN A 91 -16.37 2.09 10.30
CA GLN A 91 -16.23 1.64 8.92
C GLN A 91 -15.56 0.27 8.80
N GLY A 92 -15.14 -0.34 9.91
CA GLY A 92 -14.57 -1.68 9.96
C GLY A 92 -13.22 -1.81 9.25
N TRP A 93 -12.34 -0.81 9.39
CA TRP A 93 -11.02 -0.88 8.76
C TRP A 93 -10.16 -1.99 9.34
N ASN A 94 -9.49 -2.74 8.47
CA ASN A 94 -8.43 -3.69 8.85
C ASN A 94 -7.02 -3.16 8.55
N THR A 95 -6.93 -2.15 7.68
CA THR A 95 -5.69 -1.50 7.27
C THR A 95 -5.88 0.02 7.25
N VAL A 96 -4.86 0.78 7.63
CA VAL A 96 -4.84 2.25 7.57
C VAL A 96 -3.58 2.76 6.90
N PHE A 97 -3.73 3.76 6.03
CA PHE A 97 -2.63 4.57 5.53
C PHE A 97 -2.52 5.88 6.31
N SER A 98 -1.29 6.36 6.46
CA SER A 98 -0.99 7.59 7.19
C SER A 98 -0.61 8.72 6.23
N LEU A 99 0.26 9.64 6.66
CA LEU A 99 0.51 10.91 5.98
C LEU A 99 0.95 10.72 4.53
N ASN A 100 0.51 11.61 3.65
CA ASN A 100 0.79 11.62 2.23
C ASN A 100 1.93 12.59 1.91
N GLU A 101 3.05 12.06 1.43
CA GLU A 101 4.26 12.80 1.04
C GLU A 101 4.71 13.85 2.08
N PRO A 102 4.81 13.50 3.37
CA PRO A 102 5.29 14.45 4.39
C PRO A 102 6.70 14.97 4.08
N ASP A 103 7.49 14.19 3.32
CA ASP A 103 8.82 14.52 2.85
C ASP A 103 8.85 15.70 1.87
N LEU A 104 7.74 15.96 1.18
CA LEU A 104 7.55 17.11 0.29
C LEU A 104 6.74 18.25 0.94
N ASN A 105 6.13 18.01 2.11
CA ASN A 105 5.19 18.92 2.75
C ASN A 105 5.71 19.56 4.06
N GLY A 106 7.04 19.57 4.26
CA GLY A 106 7.67 20.24 5.39
C GLY A 106 7.40 19.60 6.75
N ILE A 107 6.90 18.36 6.80
CA ILE A 107 6.67 17.64 8.04
C ILE A 107 7.96 16.89 8.41
N SER A 108 8.57 17.26 9.53
CA SER A 108 9.80 16.58 9.98
C SER A 108 9.52 15.11 10.37
N PRO A 109 10.52 14.22 10.21
CA PRO A 109 10.40 12.83 10.66
C PRO A 109 10.01 12.69 12.15
N THR A 110 10.54 13.54 13.03
CA THR A 110 10.20 13.57 14.46
C THR A 110 8.76 13.99 14.71
N THR A 111 8.28 15.02 13.99
CA THR A 111 6.88 15.44 14.06
C THR A 111 5.96 14.31 13.64
N ALA A 112 6.26 13.66 12.51
CA ALA A 112 5.48 12.54 12.01
C ALA A 112 5.50 11.34 12.97
N ALA A 113 6.65 10.98 13.55
CA ALA A 113 6.75 9.88 14.51
C ALA A 113 5.88 10.12 15.76
N ASN A 114 5.98 11.31 16.36
CA ASN A 114 5.15 11.67 17.52
C ASN A 114 3.64 11.66 17.18
N TRP A 115 3.28 12.19 16.01
CA TRP A 115 1.91 12.18 15.53
C TRP A 115 1.41 10.76 15.28
N TYR A 116 2.22 9.90 14.66
CA TYR A 116 1.90 8.50 14.36
C TYR A 116 1.64 7.71 15.64
N ILE A 117 2.52 7.85 16.63
CA ILE A 117 2.38 7.22 17.94
C ILE A 117 1.08 7.66 18.63
N LYS A 118 0.71 8.93 18.50
CA LYS A 118 -0.50 9.48 19.12
C LYS A 118 -1.78 9.01 18.43
N TRP A 119 -1.80 8.94 17.10
CA TRP A 119 -3.06 8.81 16.34
C TRP A 119 -3.22 7.50 15.58
N ILE A 120 -2.13 6.90 15.08
CA ILE A 120 -2.19 5.66 14.30
C ILE A 120 -2.06 4.44 15.21
N ASN A 121 -1.08 4.42 16.12
CA ASN A 121 -0.90 3.28 17.03
C ASN A 121 -2.17 2.85 17.80
N PRO A 122 -3.04 3.77 18.30
CA PRO A 122 -4.24 3.37 19.05
C PRO A 122 -5.34 2.70 18.23
N LEU A 123 -5.20 2.64 16.90
CA LEU A 123 -6.13 1.94 16.02
C LEU A 123 -5.98 0.41 16.16
N ASN A 124 -4.77 -0.08 16.44
CA ASN A 124 -4.48 -1.50 16.64
C ASN A 124 -4.98 -2.40 15.48
N ILE A 125 -4.74 -1.93 14.26
CA ILE A 125 -5.00 -2.61 12.99
C ILE A 125 -3.72 -2.55 12.14
N THR A 126 -3.68 -3.24 11.00
CA THR A 126 -2.55 -3.17 10.08
C THR A 126 -2.31 -1.73 9.65
N ALA A 127 -1.07 -1.24 9.69
CA ALA A 127 -0.78 0.16 9.40
C ALA A 127 0.46 0.32 8.51
N ALA A 128 0.39 1.27 7.57
CA ALA A 128 1.54 1.65 6.77
C ALA A 128 2.22 2.91 7.33
N THR A 129 3.53 3.05 7.13
CA THR A 129 4.23 4.32 7.35
C THR A 129 3.62 5.44 6.50
N PRO A 130 4.00 6.71 6.74
CA PRO A 130 3.70 7.75 5.76
C PRO A 130 4.20 7.35 4.38
N ALA A 131 3.40 7.63 3.35
CA ALA A 131 3.79 7.42 1.97
C ALA A 131 4.77 8.52 1.57
N VAL A 132 5.96 8.16 1.12
CA VAL A 132 6.98 9.13 0.69
C VAL A 132 7.12 9.16 -0.82
N SER A 133 7.55 10.29 -1.36
CA SER A 133 7.88 10.42 -2.78
C SER A 133 9.05 9.53 -3.21
N SER A 134 9.25 9.40 -4.52
CA SER A 134 10.45 8.78 -5.08
C SER A 134 11.66 9.72 -5.20
N ASN A 135 11.62 10.89 -4.54
CA ASN A 135 12.69 11.87 -4.64
C ASN A 135 13.99 11.38 -3.95
N GLN A 136 15.13 11.81 -4.50
CA GLN A 136 16.47 11.38 -4.05
C GLN A 136 17.24 12.52 -3.36
N ASN A 137 16.62 13.68 -3.18
CA ASN A 137 17.20 14.77 -2.41
C ASN A 137 17.41 14.35 -0.94
N THR A 138 18.51 14.81 -0.34
CA THR A 138 18.82 14.54 1.07
C THR A 138 17.64 14.88 1.97
N GLY A 139 17.21 13.90 2.78
CA GLY A 139 16.12 14.07 3.73
C GLY A 139 14.71 13.96 3.11
N GLN A 140 14.58 13.55 1.85
CA GLN A 140 13.31 13.24 1.19
C GLN A 140 13.22 11.74 0.84
N GLY A 141 12.05 11.28 0.39
CA GLY A 141 11.85 9.90 -0.06
C GLY A 141 12.29 8.84 0.98
N LEU A 142 13.12 7.90 0.53
CA LEU A 142 13.59 6.80 1.39
C LEU A 142 14.49 7.28 2.55
N ASP A 143 15.19 8.41 2.40
CA ASP A 143 15.95 9.01 3.51
C ASP A 143 15.02 9.56 4.58
N TRP A 144 13.93 10.23 4.19
CA TRP A 144 12.91 10.67 5.13
C TRP A 144 12.28 9.49 5.89
N THR A 145 11.98 8.40 5.18
CA THR A 145 11.43 7.17 5.78
C THR A 145 12.39 6.57 6.81
N ALA A 146 13.68 6.47 6.49
CA ALA A 146 14.68 5.96 7.43
C ALA A 146 14.78 6.84 8.69
N ASN A 147 14.75 8.17 8.52
CA ASN A 147 14.75 9.12 9.62
C ASN A 147 13.48 9.04 10.46
N PHE A 148 12.31 8.78 9.85
CA PHE A 148 11.04 8.59 10.55
C PHE A 148 11.08 7.33 11.42
N ILE A 149 11.54 6.21 10.87
CA ILE A 149 11.68 4.95 11.61
C ILE A 149 12.67 5.12 12.77
N SER A 150 13.78 5.84 12.56
CA SER A 150 14.72 6.17 13.63
C SER A 150 14.06 7.04 14.72
N ALA A 151 13.34 8.09 14.33
CA ALA A 151 12.64 8.98 15.26
C ALA A 151 11.51 8.28 16.03
N CYS A 152 10.92 7.23 15.47
CA CYS A 152 9.97 6.37 16.17
C CYS A 152 10.61 5.66 17.38
N ASN A 153 11.92 5.42 17.38
CA ASN A 153 12.65 4.76 18.47
C ASN A 153 11.94 3.50 19.00
N GLY A 154 11.48 2.65 18.08
CA GLY A 154 10.74 1.41 18.37
C GLY A 154 9.29 1.59 18.86
N LYS A 155 8.76 2.82 18.90
CA LYS A 155 7.41 3.10 19.43
C LYS A 155 6.31 3.14 18.37
N CYS A 156 6.62 3.39 17.10
CA CYS A 156 5.63 3.32 16.02
C CYS A 156 5.33 1.85 15.70
N LYS A 157 4.04 1.51 15.61
CA LYS A 157 3.56 0.18 15.22
C LYS A 157 3.10 0.23 13.77
N PHE A 158 3.92 -0.28 12.86
CA PHE A 158 3.62 -0.33 11.43
C PHE A 158 4.02 -1.69 10.87
N ASP A 159 3.31 -2.11 9.83
CA ASP A 159 3.48 -3.39 9.14
C ASP A 159 4.09 -3.20 7.75
N TYR A 160 3.85 -2.02 7.15
CA TYR A 160 4.26 -1.69 5.78
C TYR A 160 5.08 -0.40 5.71
N ILE A 161 6.08 -0.38 4.83
CA ILE A 161 6.62 0.87 4.26
C ILE A 161 5.76 1.27 3.08
N ASN A 162 5.22 2.49 3.09
CA ASN A 162 4.40 3.01 2.00
C ASN A 162 5.21 3.92 1.06
N LEU A 163 5.06 3.72 -0.25
CA LEU A 163 5.90 4.34 -1.26
C LEU A 163 5.07 4.90 -2.41
N HIS A 164 5.47 6.07 -2.90
CA HIS A 164 5.03 6.62 -4.18
C HIS A 164 6.16 6.56 -5.20
N TRP A 165 5.80 6.41 -6.47
CA TRP A 165 6.76 6.54 -7.56
C TRP A 165 6.17 7.18 -8.81
N TYR A 166 6.81 8.26 -9.28
CA TYR A 166 6.51 8.85 -10.57
C TYR A 166 7.80 9.07 -11.33
N GLY A 167 7.89 8.53 -12.55
CA GLY A 167 9.10 8.61 -13.37
C GLY A 167 8.85 8.21 -14.81
N SER A 168 9.91 7.89 -15.56
CA SER A 168 9.81 7.83 -17.03
C SER A 168 9.80 6.41 -17.60
N THR A 169 10.33 5.42 -16.87
CA THR A 169 10.49 4.06 -17.41
C THR A 169 10.21 2.99 -16.37
N PHE A 170 9.81 1.80 -16.84
CA PHE A 170 9.67 0.61 -15.98
C PHE A 170 10.99 0.24 -15.29
N ALA A 171 12.14 0.35 -15.95
CA ALA A 171 13.43 0.02 -15.36
C ALA A 171 13.77 0.89 -14.15
N GLN A 172 13.44 2.18 -14.20
CA GLN A 172 13.59 3.10 -13.07
C GLN A 172 12.65 2.72 -11.92
N PHE A 173 11.40 2.38 -12.22
CA PHE A 173 10.44 1.92 -11.22
C PHE A 173 10.91 0.65 -10.51
N GLN A 174 11.29 -0.37 -11.28
CA GLN A 174 11.79 -1.63 -10.76
C GLN A 174 13.01 -1.41 -9.85
N THR A 175 13.95 -0.57 -10.29
CA THR A 175 15.15 -0.23 -9.51
C THR A 175 14.77 0.47 -8.20
N TYR A 176 13.83 1.42 -8.23
CA TYR A 176 13.38 2.13 -7.03
C TYR A 176 12.76 1.17 -6.00
N VAL A 177 11.85 0.29 -6.45
CA VAL A 177 11.19 -0.69 -5.56
C VAL A 177 12.20 -1.67 -4.97
N GLN A 178 13.16 -2.15 -5.76
CA GLN A 178 14.25 -3.00 -5.28
C GLN A 178 15.15 -2.29 -4.27
N ASN A 179 15.48 -1.01 -4.51
CA ASN A 179 16.28 -0.21 -3.58
C ASN A 179 15.54 0.02 -2.25
N ALA A 180 14.23 0.26 -2.29
CA ALA A 180 13.42 0.36 -1.09
C ALA A 180 13.42 -0.94 -0.29
N HIS A 181 13.26 -2.09 -0.95
CA HIS A 181 13.36 -3.39 -0.29
C HIS A 181 14.75 -3.63 0.31
N ASN A 182 15.82 -3.35 -0.43
CA ASN A 182 17.19 -3.52 0.07
C ASN A 182 17.49 -2.64 1.28
N ARG A 183 16.90 -1.44 1.35
CA ARG A 183 17.06 -0.53 2.48
C ARG A 183 16.21 -0.90 3.69
N PHE A 184 15.06 -1.53 3.47
CA PHE A 184 14.14 -1.99 4.51
C PHE A 184 13.81 -3.49 4.36
N PRO A 185 14.81 -4.39 4.46
CA PRO A 185 14.67 -5.79 4.06
C PRO A 185 13.71 -6.59 4.95
N ASN A 186 13.46 -6.12 6.16
CA ASN A 186 12.58 -6.76 7.13
C ASN A 186 11.13 -6.27 7.06
N ASN A 187 10.83 -5.33 6.16
CA ASN A 187 9.51 -4.74 6.03
C ASN A 187 8.86 -5.10 4.70
N LYS A 188 7.55 -5.32 4.73
CA LYS A 188 6.73 -5.40 3.52
C LYS A 188 6.50 -4.02 2.95
N LEU A 189 6.35 -3.94 1.64
CA LEU A 189 6.10 -2.71 0.91
C LEU A 189 4.64 -2.63 0.47
N VAL A 190 4.11 -1.42 0.55
CA VAL A 190 2.92 -0.98 -0.17
C VAL A 190 3.33 0.12 -1.12
N ILE A 191 2.82 0.05 -2.35
CA ILE A 191 3.02 1.08 -3.36
C ILE A 191 1.66 1.72 -3.61
N SER A 192 1.27 2.70 -2.78
CA SER A 192 -0.06 3.32 -2.85
C SER A 192 -0.25 4.19 -4.09
N GLU A 193 0.85 4.67 -4.68
CA GLU A 193 0.83 5.39 -5.94
C GLU A 193 2.03 5.03 -6.82
N PHE A 194 1.76 4.69 -8.08
CA PHE A 194 2.81 4.73 -9.09
C PHE A 194 2.25 5.09 -10.46
N GLY A 195 3.06 5.76 -11.29
CA GLY A 195 2.65 6.09 -12.65
C GLY A 195 3.70 6.79 -13.51
N LEU A 196 3.37 6.96 -14.79
CA LEU A 196 4.14 7.78 -15.72
C LEU A 196 3.46 9.16 -15.85
N PRO A 197 4.16 10.27 -15.54
CA PRO A 197 3.61 11.62 -15.67
C PRO A 197 3.45 12.00 -17.14
N SER A 198 2.71 13.08 -17.39
CA SER A 198 2.61 13.68 -18.73
C SER A 198 3.94 14.37 -19.12
N PRO A 199 4.31 14.39 -20.41
CA PRO A 199 3.60 13.80 -21.55
C PRO A 199 3.95 12.30 -21.72
N THR A 200 2.95 11.42 -21.58
CA THR A 200 3.07 9.98 -21.87
C THR A 200 1.76 9.51 -22.51
N THR A 201 1.85 8.78 -23.63
CA THR A 201 0.67 8.27 -24.36
C THR A 201 -0.05 7.17 -23.57
N GLN A 202 -1.31 6.88 -23.94
CA GLN A 202 -2.06 5.77 -23.32
C GLN A 202 -1.36 4.42 -23.55
N ASP A 203 -0.82 4.18 -24.74
CA ASP A 203 -0.09 2.93 -25.04
C ASP A 203 1.17 2.78 -24.20
N GLN A 204 1.91 3.86 -23.99
CA GLN A 204 3.08 3.86 -23.11
C GLN A 204 2.69 3.58 -21.65
N LYS A 205 1.61 4.19 -21.16
CA LYS A 205 1.06 3.91 -19.83
C LYS A 205 0.64 2.45 -19.68
N LEU A 206 -0.04 1.89 -20.69
CA LEU A 206 -0.46 0.49 -20.70
C LEU A 206 0.72 -0.48 -20.74
N ALA A 207 1.74 -0.21 -21.56
CA ALA A 207 2.96 -1.02 -21.62
C ALA A 207 3.72 -1.00 -20.30
N PHE A 208 3.86 0.18 -19.69
CA PHE A 208 4.43 0.32 -18.35
C PHE A 208 3.64 -0.46 -17.31
N LEU A 209 2.31 -0.30 -17.28
CA LEU A 209 1.44 -0.94 -16.29
C LEU A 209 1.52 -2.46 -16.34
N LYS A 210 1.52 -3.06 -17.54
CA LYS A 210 1.67 -4.50 -17.72
C LYS A 210 2.99 -5.02 -17.11
N SER A 211 4.09 -4.33 -17.38
CA SER A 211 5.42 -4.71 -16.84
C SER A 211 5.50 -4.48 -15.33
N ALA A 212 5.00 -3.35 -14.85
CA ALA A 212 4.98 -2.99 -13.43
C ALA A 212 4.17 -3.98 -12.60
N MET A 213 2.92 -4.25 -12.96
CA MET A 213 2.06 -5.19 -12.24
C MET A 213 2.63 -6.61 -12.25
N SER A 214 3.15 -7.09 -13.39
CA SER A 214 3.81 -8.40 -13.46
C SER A 214 5.00 -8.53 -12.50
N PHE A 215 5.83 -7.48 -12.44
CA PHE A 215 6.93 -7.41 -11.48
C PHE A 215 6.43 -7.43 -10.03
N LEU A 216 5.45 -6.58 -9.69
CA LEU A 216 4.93 -6.45 -8.32
C LEU A 216 4.17 -7.68 -7.84
N ASP A 217 3.45 -8.38 -8.72
CA ASP A 217 2.84 -9.67 -8.45
C ASP A 217 3.90 -10.70 -8.03
N SER A 218 5.05 -10.74 -8.72
CA SER A 218 6.15 -11.66 -8.42
C SER A 218 7.00 -11.25 -7.19
N ALA A 219 7.01 -9.97 -6.82
CA ALA A 219 7.79 -9.44 -5.72
C ALA A 219 7.17 -9.81 -4.36
N LYS A 220 7.70 -10.86 -3.71
CA LYS A 220 7.19 -11.36 -2.40
C LYS A 220 7.25 -10.33 -1.27
N TYR A 221 8.04 -9.27 -1.40
CA TYR A 221 8.17 -8.20 -0.42
C TYR A 221 7.18 -7.04 -0.66
N VAL A 222 6.34 -7.12 -1.70
CA VAL A 222 5.26 -6.16 -1.97
C VAL A 222 3.93 -6.87 -1.70
N ASP A 223 3.10 -6.29 -0.83
CA ASP A 223 1.80 -6.87 -0.46
C ASP A 223 0.62 -6.12 -1.09
N LEU A 224 0.73 -4.80 -1.31
CA LEU A 224 -0.32 -3.99 -1.94
C LEU A 224 0.28 -3.03 -2.99
N GLU A 225 -0.41 -2.87 -4.11
CA GLU A 225 -0.07 -1.90 -5.16
C GLU A 225 -1.31 -1.16 -5.68
N SER A 226 -1.18 0.11 -6.00
CA SER A 226 -2.25 0.89 -6.64
C SER A 226 -1.68 1.80 -7.72
N TYR A 227 -2.13 1.58 -8.95
CA TYR A 227 -1.80 2.43 -10.08
C TYR A 227 -2.71 3.65 -10.11
N VAL A 228 -2.12 4.84 -10.24
CA VAL A 228 -2.88 6.09 -10.38
C VAL A 228 -3.14 6.32 -11.87
N SER A 229 -4.35 5.98 -12.36
CA SER A 229 -4.73 6.16 -13.77
C SER A 229 -5.57 7.41 -14.03
N LEU A 230 -5.06 8.29 -14.89
CA LEU A 230 -5.76 9.11 -15.90
C LEU A 230 -6.88 10.06 -15.42
N ASN A 231 -6.50 11.12 -14.69
CA ASN A 231 -7.01 12.49 -14.87
C ASN A 231 -6.42 13.51 -13.89
N TYR A 232 -5.58 13.09 -12.93
CA TYR A 232 -5.04 13.99 -11.93
C TYR A 232 -3.53 14.20 -12.09
N SER A 233 -3.16 15.42 -12.46
CA SER A 233 -2.01 16.07 -11.86
C SER A 233 -2.43 16.46 -10.44
N LEU A 234 -1.78 15.90 -9.42
CA LEU A 234 -1.82 16.46 -8.08
C LEU A 234 -1.07 17.79 -8.12
N HIS A 235 -1.74 18.85 -8.56
CA HIS A 235 -1.31 20.21 -8.29
C HIS A 235 -1.68 20.49 -6.84
N TYR A 236 -0.69 20.35 -5.96
CA TYR A 236 -0.66 21.08 -4.70
C TYR A 236 -0.21 22.52 -4.99
#